data_AF-A0A7V8J2Y2-F1
#
_entry.id   AF-A0A7V8J2Y2-F1
#
_cell.length_a   1.000
_cell.length_b   1.000
_cell.length_c   1.000
_cell.angle_alpha   90.00
_cell.angle_beta   90.00
_cell.angle_gamma   90.00
#
_symmetry.space_group_name_H-M   'P 1'
#
loop_
_entity.id
_entity.type
_entity.pdbx_description
1 polymer ?
#
loop_
_entity_poly.entity_id
_entity_poly.type
_entity_poly.pdbx_seq_one_letter_code
_entity_poly.pdbx_strand_id
1 'polypeptide(L)'
;MAEQSYSVPGFSEAYATHLEGRAGDQVFYGRLLIFIGSVVAALGMGIAIFGPEVIYYDRFSGLTLIQHVQLNPGLISIAGGLMIAWGGKQRNEGIVHREDFLLSHYKFVTGNGRDVSNQVSVRHLGGDDFSVSVAL
;
A
#
# COMPACT_ATOMS: atom_id res chain seq x y z
N MET A 1 -21.54 28.25 -4.31
CA MET A 1 -20.13 27.86 -4.08
C MET A 1 -19.33 28.46 -5.21
N ALA A 2 -18.32 29.29 -4.93
CA ALA A 2 -17.48 29.84 -5.99
C ALA A 2 -16.44 28.78 -6.35
N GLU A 3 -16.63 28.15 -7.50
CA GLU A 3 -15.69 27.19 -8.08
C GLU A 3 -14.73 27.99 -8.97
N GLN A 4 -13.43 27.90 -8.69
CA GLN A 4 -12.41 28.61 -9.45
C GLN A 4 -11.42 27.60 -10.03
N SER A 5 -11.13 27.75 -11.32
CA SER A 5 -10.12 26.95 -12.01
C SER A 5 -8.74 27.56 -11.80
N TYR A 6 -7.80 26.74 -11.37
CA TYR A 6 -6.40 27.07 -11.14
C TYR A 6 -5.52 26.16 -11.98
N SER A 7 -4.51 26.74 -12.63
CA SER A 7 -3.44 25.99 -13.28
C SER A 7 -2.22 26.02 -12.37
N VAL A 8 -1.62 24.87 -12.12
CA VAL A 8 -0.42 24.70 -11.28
C VAL A 8 0.74 24.22 -12.17
N PRO A 9 1.52 25.15 -12.76
CA PRO A 9 2.54 24.79 -13.75
C PRO A 9 3.57 23.80 -13.19
N GLY A 10 3.82 22.73 -13.94
CA GLY A 10 4.80 21.70 -13.57
C GLY A 10 4.27 20.67 -12.57
N PHE A 11 2.99 20.74 -12.18
CA PHE A 11 2.36 19.76 -11.31
C PHE A 11 2.44 18.35 -11.90
N SER A 12 2.11 18.18 -13.19
CA SER A 12 2.08 16.88 -13.85
C SER A 12 3.44 16.20 -13.84
N GLU A 13 4.51 16.96 -14.05
CA GLU A 13 5.89 16.46 -14.04
C GLU A 13 6.34 16.10 -12.63
N ALA A 14 6.04 16.95 -11.64
CA ALA A 14 6.33 16.67 -10.24
C ALA A 14 5.58 15.43 -9.73
N TYR A 15 4.31 15.28 -10.12
CA TYR A 15 3.49 14.12 -9.79
C TYR A 15 3.97 12.85 -10.49
N ALA A 16 4.34 12.93 -11.78
CA ALA A 16 4.94 11.81 -12.51
C ALA A 16 6.24 11.34 -11.86
N THR A 17 7.11 12.27 -11.46
CA THR A 17 8.37 11.96 -10.75
C THR A 17 8.10 11.30 -9.39
N HIS A 18 7.08 11.76 -8.65
CA HIS A 18 6.66 11.14 -7.39
C HIS A 18 6.17 9.71 -7.60
N LEU A 19 5.41 9.47 -8.67
CA LEU A 19 4.90 8.14 -9.01
C LEU A 19 6.03 7.19 -9.43
N GLU A 20 6.98 7.66 -10.22
CA GLU A 20 8.11 6.85 -10.69
C GLU A 20 9.03 6.40 -9.55
N GLY A 21 9.26 7.27 -8.55
CA GLY A 21 10.09 6.92 -7.40
C GLY A 21 9.34 6.15 -6.31
N ARG A 22 8.39 6.81 -5.63
CA ARG A 22 7.87 6.32 -4.34
C ARG A 22 6.65 5.40 -4.49
N ALA A 23 5.74 5.74 -5.39
CA ALA A 23 4.56 4.90 -5.65
C ALA A 23 4.95 3.58 -6.32
N GLY A 24 5.86 3.64 -7.30
CA GLY A 24 6.40 2.47 -7.99
C GLY A 24 7.01 1.47 -7.01
N ASP A 25 7.87 1.94 -6.10
CA ASP A 25 8.51 1.10 -5.09
C ASP A 25 7.51 0.47 -4.13
N GLN A 26 6.60 1.24 -3.53
CA GLN A 26 5.61 0.70 -2.59
C GLN A 26 4.66 -0.30 -3.25
N VAL A 27 4.25 -0.05 -4.50
CA VAL A 27 3.44 -0.99 -5.29
C VAL A 27 4.22 -2.25 -5.62
N PHE A 28 5.50 -2.13 -5.96
CA PHE A 28 6.38 -3.28 -6.24
C PHE A 28 6.61 -4.14 -5.00
N TYR A 29 7.03 -3.54 -3.88
CA TYR A 29 7.24 -4.24 -2.62
C TYR A 29 5.94 -4.87 -2.11
N GLY A 30 4.81 -4.16 -2.22
CA GLY A 30 3.50 -4.69 -1.89
C GLY A 30 3.14 -5.93 -2.71
N ARG A 31 3.37 -5.91 -4.04
CA ARG A 31 3.15 -7.07 -4.92
C ARG A 31 4.07 -8.24 -4.59
N LEU A 32 5.35 -7.96 -4.34
CA LEU A 32 6.32 -9.00 -3.97
C LEU A 32 5.93 -9.68 -2.65
N LEU A 33 5.51 -8.89 -1.65
CA LEU A 33 5.08 -9.41 -0.37
C LEU A 33 3.79 -10.23 -0.48
N ILE A 34 2.83 -9.80 -1.31
CA ILE A 34 1.63 -10.60 -1.63
C ILE A 34 2.03 -11.94 -2.25
N PHE A 35 2.96 -11.94 -3.21
CA PHE A 35 3.42 -13.16 -3.86
C PHE A 35 4.05 -14.13 -2.86
N ILE A 36 5.01 -13.66 -2.06
CA ILE A 36 5.68 -14.46 -1.02
C ILE A 36 4.65 -14.98 -0.01
N GLY A 37 3.77 -14.09 0.49
CA GLY A 37 2.72 -14.45 1.43
C GLY A 37 1.77 -15.50 0.88
N SER A 38 1.44 -15.45 -0.41
CA SER A 38 0.61 -16.44 -1.10
C SER A 38 1.27 -17.81 -1.15
N VAL A 39 2.57 -17.87 -1.46
CA VAL A 39 3.35 -19.11 -1.45
C VAL A 39 3.40 -19.71 -0.05
N VAL A 40 3.68 -18.89 0.98
CA VAL A 40 3.72 -19.35 2.39
C VAL A 40 2.35 -19.83 2.86
N ALA A 41 1.28 -19.09 2.53
CA ALA A 41 -0.08 -19.46 2.89
C ALA A 41 -0.49 -20.79 2.23
N ALA A 42 -0.20 -20.95 0.94
CA ALA A 42 -0.46 -22.18 0.20
C ALA A 42 0.35 -23.36 0.74
N LEU A 43 1.60 -23.15 1.13
CA LEU A 43 2.43 -24.18 1.76
C LEU A 43 1.82 -24.67 3.08
N GLY A 44 1.45 -23.74 3.97
CA GLY A 44 0.80 -24.07 5.24
C GLY A 44 -0.52 -24.83 5.03
N MET A 45 -1.35 -24.36 4.09
CA MET A 45 -2.63 -25.00 3.77
C MET A 45 -2.43 -26.39 3.13
N GLY A 46 -1.44 -26.53 2.25
CA GLY A 46 -1.08 -27.81 1.64
C GLY A 46 -0.63 -28.84 2.67
N ILE A 47 0.18 -28.43 3.66
CA ILE A 47 0.57 -29.31 4.77
C ILE A 47 -0.63 -29.62 5.67
N ALA A 48 -1.55 -28.67 5.90
CA ALA A 48 -2.74 -28.95 6.71
C ALA A 48 -3.65 -30.02 6.06
N ILE A 49 -3.72 -30.06 4.73
CA ILE A 49 -4.60 -30.98 3.99
C ILE A 49 -3.92 -32.31 3.66
N PHE A 50 -2.65 -32.26 3.26
CA PHE A 50 -1.90 -33.42 2.73
C PHE A 50 -0.71 -33.83 3.62
N GLY A 51 -0.49 -33.14 4.72
CA GLY A 51 0.64 -33.40 5.62
C GLY A 51 0.49 -34.71 6.40
N PRO A 52 1.61 -35.22 6.93
CA PRO A 52 1.60 -36.43 7.73
C PRO A 52 0.89 -36.20 9.07
N GLU A 53 0.07 -37.18 9.49
CA GLU A 53 -0.61 -37.15 10.79
C GLU A 53 0.38 -37.31 11.96
N VAL A 54 1.49 -38.01 11.74
CA VAL A 54 2.53 -38.27 12.74
C VAL A 54 3.90 -37.86 12.19
N ILE A 55 4.62 -37.06 12.97
CA ILE A 55 5.97 -36.61 12.66
C ILE A 55 6.95 -37.28 13.62
N TYR A 56 7.81 -38.15 13.09
CA TYR A 56 8.90 -38.75 13.86
C TYR A 56 10.12 -37.83 13.82
N TYR A 57 10.73 -37.57 14.97
CA TYR A 57 11.98 -36.85 15.08
C TYR A 57 12.90 -37.55 16.07
N ASP A 58 14.21 -37.41 15.87
CA ASP A 58 15.19 -37.88 16.84
C ASP A 58 15.30 -36.87 17.98
N ARG A 59 15.11 -37.34 19.22
CA ARG A 59 15.17 -36.48 20.40
C ARG A 59 16.57 -35.91 20.64
N PHE A 60 17.62 -36.62 20.25
CA PHE A 60 19.00 -36.16 20.43
C PHE A 60 19.38 -35.07 19.43
N SER A 61 18.84 -35.14 18.21
CA SER A 61 19.07 -34.17 17.14
C SER A 61 18.06 -33.01 17.13
N GLY A 62 16.92 -33.17 17.81
CA GLY A 62 15.83 -32.20 17.83
C GLY A 62 14.99 -32.19 16.54
N LEU A 63 14.10 -31.21 16.43
CA LEU A 63 13.29 -31.04 15.23
C LEU A 63 14.05 -30.27 14.14
N THR A 64 13.94 -30.78 12.92
CA THR A 64 14.36 -30.03 11.74
C THR A 64 13.40 -28.88 11.44
N LEU A 65 13.87 -27.90 10.67
CA LEU A 65 13.04 -26.78 10.21
C LEU A 65 11.75 -27.25 9.51
N ILE A 66 11.86 -28.28 8.65
CA ILE A 66 10.72 -28.85 7.93
C ILE A 66 9.70 -29.43 8.90
N GLN A 67 10.16 -30.14 9.94
CA GLN A 67 9.27 -30.71 10.96
C GLN A 67 8.61 -29.63 11.81
N HIS A 68 9.28 -28.51 12.08
CA HIS A 68 8.67 -27.35 12.74
C HIS A 68 7.54 -26.73 11.91
N VAL A 69 7.75 -26.59 10.60
CA VAL A 69 6.72 -26.13 9.66
C VAL A 69 5.56 -27.11 9.62
N GLN A 70 5.84 -28.42 9.57
CA GLN A 70 4.83 -29.48 9.53
C GLN A 70 4.00 -29.59 10.81
N LEU A 71 4.55 -29.25 11.98
CA LEU A 71 3.81 -29.21 13.25
C LEU A 71 2.80 -28.06 13.33
N ASN A 72 3.04 -26.96 12.62
CA ASN A 72 2.25 -25.73 12.77
C ASN A 72 1.71 -25.20 11.43
N PRO A 73 1.08 -26.04 10.59
CA PRO A 73 0.66 -25.64 9.25
C PRO A 73 -0.34 -24.47 9.26
N GLY A 74 -1.19 -24.41 10.29
CA GLY A 74 -2.10 -23.29 10.51
C GLY A 74 -1.38 -21.97 10.77
N LEU A 75 -0.34 -21.97 11.63
CA LEU A 75 0.43 -20.74 11.91
C LEU A 75 1.19 -20.26 10.67
N ILE A 76 1.72 -21.18 9.88
CA ILE A 76 2.37 -20.86 8.59
C ILE A 76 1.36 -20.22 7.64
N SER A 77 0.15 -20.80 7.56
CA SER A 77 -0.94 -20.25 6.75
C SER A 77 -1.32 -18.83 7.17
N ILE A 78 -1.47 -18.60 8.47
CA ILE A 78 -1.79 -17.29 9.05
C ILE A 78 -0.68 -16.28 8.77
N ALA A 79 0.59 -16.66 8.95
CA ALA A 79 1.72 -15.78 8.64
C ALA A 79 1.73 -15.36 7.17
N GLY A 80 1.48 -16.30 6.25
CA GLY A 80 1.30 -15.98 4.83
C GLY A 80 0.13 -15.03 4.57
N GLY A 81 -1.02 -15.26 5.22
CA GLY A 81 -2.18 -14.37 5.16
C GLY A 81 -1.89 -12.94 5.64
N LEU A 82 -1.14 -12.79 6.73
CA LEU A 82 -0.71 -11.49 7.24
C LEU A 82 0.21 -10.76 6.25
N MET A 83 1.14 -11.48 5.62
CA MET A 83 1.99 -10.90 4.56
C MET A 83 1.16 -10.42 3.38
N ILE A 84 0.17 -11.20 2.95
CA ILE A 84 -0.77 -10.79 1.88
C ILE A 84 -1.53 -9.52 2.27
N ALA A 85 -2.09 -9.48 3.48
CA ALA A 85 -2.85 -8.34 3.97
C ALA A 85 -1.98 -7.07 4.03
N TRP A 86 -0.75 -7.19 4.54
CA TRP A 86 0.18 -6.06 4.61
C TRP A 86 0.63 -5.62 3.21
N GLY A 87 0.99 -6.56 2.33
CA GLY A 87 1.37 -6.22 0.95
C GLY A 87 0.22 -5.55 0.19
N GLY A 88 -1.02 -5.96 0.44
CA GLY A 88 -2.23 -5.30 -0.08
C GLY A 88 -2.37 -3.86 0.42
N LYS A 89 -2.16 -3.64 1.73
CA LYS A 89 -2.16 -2.31 2.33
C LYS A 89 -1.08 -1.42 1.71
N GLN A 90 0.17 -1.90 1.62
CA GLN A 90 1.29 -1.13 1.06
C GLN A 90 1.09 -0.80 -0.42
N ARG A 91 0.53 -1.73 -1.19
CA ARG A 91 0.16 -1.49 -2.59
C ARG A 91 -0.89 -0.40 -2.73
N ASN A 92 -1.88 -0.35 -1.84
CA ASN A 92 -2.91 0.68 -1.87
C ASN A 92 -2.40 2.04 -1.40
N GLU A 93 -1.57 2.07 -0.34
CA GLU A 93 -0.96 3.31 0.16
C GLU A 93 0.02 3.94 -0.85
N GLY A 94 0.62 3.13 -1.72
CA GLY A 94 1.42 3.64 -2.83
C GLY A 94 0.62 4.40 -3.88
N ILE A 95 -0.71 4.31 -3.90
CA ILE A 95 -1.58 5.03 -4.84
C ILE A 95 -2.00 6.35 -4.18
N VAL A 96 -1.22 7.40 -4.40
CA VAL A 96 -1.59 8.77 -4.01
C VAL A 96 -2.39 9.39 -5.15
N HIS A 97 -3.61 9.89 -4.90
CA HIS A 97 -4.38 10.62 -5.92
C HIS A 97 -3.78 12.01 -6.17
N ARG A 98 -4.03 12.57 -7.36
CA ARG A 98 -3.46 13.88 -7.75
C ARG A 98 -3.88 14.98 -6.80
N GLU A 99 -5.13 14.94 -6.36
CA GLU A 99 -5.72 15.86 -5.40
C GLU A 99 -5.01 15.79 -4.04
N ASP A 100 -4.74 14.58 -3.53
CA ASP A 100 -4.03 14.36 -2.27
C ASP A 100 -2.57 14.78 -2.35
N PHE A 101 -1.93 14.51 -3.50
CA PHE A 101 -0.56 14.97 -3.76
C PHE A 101 -0.50 16.50 -3.76
N LEU A 102 -1.48 17.16 -4.38
CA LEU A 102 -1.56 18.61 -4.41
C LEU A 102 -1.78 19.20 -3.02
N LEU A 103 -2.74 18.67 -2.25
CA LEU A 103 -3.03 19.13 -0.88
C LEU A 103 -1.87 18.90 0.10
N SER A 104 -1.03 17.88 -0.13
CA SER A 104 0.13 17.58 0.72
C SER A 104 1.38 18.40 0.39
N HIS A 105 1.50 18.92 -0.84
CA HIS A 105 2.71 19.62 -1.31
C HIS A 105 2.50 21.13 -1.51
N TYR A 106 1.26 21.60 -1.62
CA TYR A 106 0.94 23.00 -1.87
C TYR A 106 0.03 23.57 -0.78
N LYS A 107 0.33 24.81 -0.36
CA LYS A 107 -0.52 25.55 0.58
C LYS A 107 -1.53 26.41 -0.16
N PHE A 108 -2.76 26.41 0.31
CA PHE A 108 -3.80 27.30 -0.16
C PHE A 108 -3.88 28.51 0.74
N VAL A 109 -3.60 29.68 0.18
CA VAL A 109 -3.69 30.95 0.89
C VAL A 109 -4.71 31.85 0.20
N THR A 110 -5.51 32.53 0.99
CA THR A 110 -6.42 33.57 0.50
C THR A 110 -5.65 34.83 0.11
N GLY A 111 -6.30 35.77 -0.60
CA GLY A 111 -5.65 37.03 -1.02
C GLY A 111 -5.14 37.92 0.14
N ASN A 112 -5.61 37.67 1.37
CA ASN A 112 -5.12 38.28 2.62
C ASN A 112 -4.09 37.41 3.37
N GLY A 113 -3.59 36.34 2.75
CA GLY A 113 -2.51 35.49 3.30
C GLY A 113 -2.94 34.47 4.35
N ARG A 114 -4.24 34.24 4.53
CA ARG A 114 -4.73 33.23 5.50
C ARG A 114 -4.66 31.84 4.88
N ASP A 115 -4.10 30.89 5.63
CA ASP A 115 -4.08 29.48 5.24
C ASP A 115 -5.50 28.89 5.30
N VAL A 116 -5.95 28.35 4.18
CA VAL A 116 -7.25 27.70 3.97
C VAL A 116 -7.10 26.29 3.43
N SER A 117 -5.92 25.68 3.54
CA SER A 117 -5.63 24.34 3.00
C SER A 117 -6.57 23.25 3.54
N ASN A 118 -7.10 23.42 4.76
CA ASN A 118 -8.06 22.47 5.37
C ASN A 118 -9.53 22.76 5.02
N GLN A 119 -9.81 23.80 4.24
CA GLN A 119 -11.16 24.26 3.88
C GLN A 119 -11.39 24.21 2.37
N VAL A 120 -10.45 23.65 1.61
CA VAL A 120 -10.54 23.55 0.15
C VAL A 120 -10.87 22.13 -0.28
N SER A 121 -11.79 22.03 -1.23
CA SER A 121 -12.06 20.83 -2.01
C SER A 121 -11.46 21.02 -3.40
N VAL A 122 -10.64 20.08 -3.81
CA VAL A 122 -9.88 20.11 -5.06
C VAL A 122 -10.36 18.98 -5.96
N ARG A 123 -10.52 19.26 -7.25
CA ARG A 123 -10.85 18.28 -8.28
C ARG A 123 -9.92 18.45 -9.46
N HIS A 124 -9.25 17.38 -9.89
CA HIS A 124 -8.41 17.42 -11.08
C HIS A 124 -9.25 17.54 -12.35
N LEU A 125 -8.87 18.46 -13.25
CA LEU A 125 -9.54 18.68 -14.53
C LEU A 125 -8.74 18.10 -15.71
N GLY A 126 -7.43 17.88 -15.54
CA GLY A 126 -6.53 17.33 -16.55
C GLY A 126 -5.21 18.10 -16.60
N GLY A 127 -4.11 17.40 -16.90
CA GLY A 127 -2.77 18.02 -16.91
C GLY A 127 -2.46 18.75 -15.59
N ASP A 128 -2.17 20.04 -15.69
CA ASP A 128 -1.84 20.92 -14.57
C ASP A 128 -3.05 21.68 -14.01
N ASP A 129 -4.26 21.41 -14.51
CA ASP A 129 -5.46 22.17 -14.19
C ASP A 129 -6.32 21.51 -13.10
N PHE A 130 -6.76 22.33 -12.16
CA PHE A 130 -7.55 21.95 -11.00
C PHE A 130 -8.74 22.88 -10.82
N SER A 131 -9.87 22.32 -10.44
CA SER A 131 -10.99 23.07 -9.88
C SER A 131 -10.86 23.09 -8.36
N VAL A 132 -10.91 24.28 -7.78
CA VAL A 132 -10.81 24.49 -6.33
C VAL A 132 -12.07 25.20 -5.86
N SER A 133 -12.67 24.66 -4.81
CA SER A 133 -13.83 25.24 -4.13
C SER A 133 -13.58 25.30 -2.64
N VAL A 134 -14.01 26.38 -1.98
CA VAL A 134 -13.91 26.49 -0.52
C VAL A 134 -15.18 25.90 0.08
N ALA A 135 -15.01 24.85 0.89
CA ALA A 135 -16.06 24.33 1.75
C ALA A 135 -16.19 25.31 2.94
N LEU A 136 -17.26 26.11 2.92
CA LEU A 136 -17.68 26.99 4.03
C LEU A 136 -18.24 26.16 5.18
#